data_AF-A0A536KZ21-F1
#
_entry.id   AF-A0A536KZ21-F1
#
_cell.length_a   1.000
_cell.length_b   1.000
_cell.length_c   1.000
_cell.angle_alpha   90.00
_cell.angle_beta   90.00
_cell.angle_gamma   90.00
#
_symmetry.space_group_name_H-M   'P 1'
#
loop_
_entity.id
_entity.type
_entity.pdbx_description
1 polymer ?
#
loop_
_entity_poly.entity_id
_entity_poly.type
_entity_poly.pdbx_seq_one_letter_code
_entity_poly.pdbx_strand_id
1 'polypeptide(L)'
;VPATGEEAGASRGALALAERPKPLLSNREMHVLKELAEGLSNKQIARRLGISEKTVRNHLVSVYDKLRATNRTHAVMLAIRLGLQIS
;
A
#
# COMPACT_ATOMS: atom_id res chain seq x y z
N VAL A 1 8.92 -58.06 1.61
CA VAL A 1 7.56 -57.88 2.17
C VAL A 1 7.50 -58.53 3.54
N PRO A 2 6.90 -57.92 4.58
CA PRO A 2 6.43 -56.51 4.70
C PRO A 2 7.63 -55.49 4.60
N ALA A 3 7.66 -54.24 5.06
CA ALA A 3 6.79 -53.44 5.95
C ALA A 3 6.84 -51.92 5.63
N THR A 4 6.38 -51.09 6.59
CA THR A 4 5.88 -49.71 6.45
C THR A 4 5.95 -48.96 7.79
N GLY A 5 5.99 -47.61 7.75
CA GLY A 5 6.06 -46.67 8.88
C GLY A 5 7.24 -45.72 8.70
N GLU A 6 7.08 -44.52 8.11
CA GLU A 6 6.52 -43.26 8.68
C GLU A 6 7.46 -42.55 9.68
N GLU A 7 7.14 -41.28 10.00
CA GLU A 7 7.98 -40.28 10.70
C GLU A 7 9.13 -39.70 9.82
N ALA A 8 8.91 -38.62 9.05
CA ALA A 8 8.81 -37.21 9.49
C ALA A 8 10.14 -36.60 9.98
N GLY A 9 10.66 -35.63 9.21
CA GLY A 9 11.91 -34.93 9.52
C GLY A 9 12.13 -33.74 8.58
N ALA A 10 11.65 -32.56 8.98
CA ALA A 10 11.63 -31.36 8.15
C ALA A 10 13.03 -30.74 7.88
N SER A 11 13.02 -29.64 7.11
CA SER A 11 14.05 -28.58 7.12
C SER A 11 15.22 -28.68 6.13
N ARG A 12 14.93 -28.72 4.82
CA ARG A 12 15.80 -28.13 3.78
C ARG A 12 14.99 -27.30 2.79
N GLY A 13 14.80 -26.02 3.12
CA GLY A 13 13.95 -25.13 2.33
C GLY A 13 13.50 -23.84 3.04
N ALA A 14 13.95 -23.59 4.27
CA ALA A 14 13.82 -22.28 4.93
C ALA A 14 14.78 -21.24 4.31
N LEU A 15 14.74 -21.11 2.99
CA LEU A 15 15.21 -19.90 2.32
C LEU A 15 14.36 -18.77 2.87
N ALA A 16 15.03 -17.81 3.52
CA ALA A 16 14.40 -16.65 4.11
C ALA A 16 13.35 -16.11 3.15
N LEU A 17 12.08 -16.12 3.59
CA LEU A 17 11.05 -15.25 3.03
C LEU A 17 11.49 -13.84 3.40
N ALA A 18 12.46 -13.33 2.64
CA ALA A 18 13.11 -12.05 2.84
C ALA A 18 12.00 -11.04 3.10
N GLU A 19 12.06 -10.39 4.27
CA GLU A 19 10.99 -9.56 4.79
C GLU A 19 10.71 -8.45 3.77
N ARG A 20 9.78 -8.73 2.84
CA ARG A 20 9.46 -7.80 1.77
C ARG A 20 8.97 -6.56 2.48
N PRO A 21 9.68 -5.42 2.37
CA PRO A 21 9.34 -4.24 3.15
C PRO A 21 7.88 -3.94 2.85
N LYS A 22 7.04 -3.99 3.90
CA LYS A 22 5.59 -3.80 3.72
C LYS A 22 5.41 -2.48 2.97
N PRO A 23 4.66 -2.46 1.85
CA PRO A 23 4.54 -1.25 1.07
C PRO A 23 3.99 -0.14 1.97
N LEU A 24 4.67 1.01 1.97
CA LEU A 24 4.39 2.14 2.87
C LEU A 24 2.91 2.56 2.83
N LEU A 25 2.25 2.34 1.69
CA LEU A 25 0.83 2.55 1.45
C LEU A 25 0.19 1.27 0.87
N SER A 26 -1.06 1.04 1.20
CA SER A 26 -1.93 0.07 0.54
C SER A 26 -2.22 0.47 -0.91
N ASN A 27 -2.54 -0.48 -1.79
CA ASN A 27 -2.89 -0.22 -3.20
C ASN A 27 -3.99 0.84 -3.34
N ARG A 28 -4.99 0.84 -2.44
CA ARG A 28 -6.07 1.86 -2.44
C ARG A 28 -5.58 3.24 -2.02
N GLU A 29 -4.67 3.30 -1.05
CA GLU A 29 -4.03 4.53 -0.60
C GLU A 29 -3.11 5.11 -1.68
N MET A 30 -2.38 4.24 -2.40
CA MET A 30 -1.56 4.60 -3.56
C MET A 30 -2.40 5.17 -4.70
N HIS A 31 -3.53 4.52 -5.05
CA HIS A 31 -4.44 5.05 -6.06
C HIS A 31 -5.00 6.43 -5.67
N VAL A 32 -5.50 6.58 -4.43
CA VAL A 32 -5.99 7.87 -3.93
C VAL A 32 -4.89 8.95 -4.00
N LEU A 33 -3.64 8.60 -3.69
CA LEU A 33 -2.51 9.52 -3.71
C LEU A 33 -2.06 9.89 -5.15
N LYS A 34 -2.12 8.96 -6.10
CA LYS A 34 -1.88 9.24 -7.53
C LYS A 34 -2.93 10.21 -8.08
N GLU A 35 -4.20 9.92 -7.87
CA GLU A 35 -5.31 10.77 -8.31
C GLU A 35 -5.23 12.18 -7.67
N LEU A 36 -4.69 12.27 -6.45
CA LEU A 36 -4.38 13.52 -5.77
C LEU A 36 -3.14 14.25 -6.35
N ALA A 37 -2.13 13.52 -6.84
CA ALA A 37 -1.00 14.09 -7.56
C ALA A 37 -1.41 14.64 -8.94
N GLU A 38 -2.37 14.00 -9.62
CA GLU A 38 -3.03 14.51 -10.85
C GLU A 38 -3.88 15.80 -10.61
N GLY A 39 -3.90 16.34 -9.39
CA GLY A 39 -4.60 17.60 -9.07
C GLY A 39 -6.09 17.47 -8.80
N LEU A 40 -6.65 16.25 -8.78
CA LEU A 40 -8.10 16.05 -8.63
C LEU A 40 -8.63 16.37 -7.23
N SER A 41 -9.82 16.95 -7.16
CA SER A 41 -10.56 17.16 -5.90
C SER A 41 -11.05 15.84 -5.31
N ASN A 42 -11.28 15.79 -3.99
CA ASN A 42 -11.78 14.58 -3.31
C ASN A 42 -13.07 14.02 -3.95
N LYS A 43 -13.92 14.89 -4.51
CA LYS A 43 -15.14 14.54 -5.25
C LYS A 43 -14.87 13.87 -6.60
N GLN A 44 -13.86 14.33 -7.33
CA GLN A 44 -13.41 13.68 -8.58
C GLN A 44 -12.75 12.33 -8.29
N ILE A 45 -11.88 12.25 -7.27
CA ILE A 45 -11.25 11.00 -6.81
C ILE A 45 -12.32 9.98 -6.40
N ALA A 46 -13.31 10.41 -5.61
CA ALA A 46 -14.46 9.60 -5.19
C ALA A 46 -15.20 9.01 -6.39
N ARG A 47 -15.52 9.85 -7.39
CA ARG A 47 -16.20 9.44 -8.63
C ARG A 47 -15.37 8.48 -9.48
N ARG A 48 -14.05 8.70 -9.63
CA ARG A 48 -13.16 7.81 -10.42
C ARG A 48 -12.96 6.45 -9.75
N LEU A 49 -12.83 6.41 -8.42
CA LEU A 49 -12.58 5.18 -7.66
C LEU A 49 -13.85 4.43 -7.23
N GLY A 50 -15.04 4.96 -7.51
CA GLY A 50 -16.33 4.36 -7.15
C GLY A 50 -16.62 4.34 -5.65
N ILE A 51 -16.12 5.32 -4.89
CA ILE A 51 -16.22 5.39 -3.42
C ILE A 51 -16.76 6.74 -2.97
N SER A 52 -17.13 6.88 -1.69
CA SER A 52 -17.61 8.15 -1.14
C SER A 52 -16.47 9.15 -0.86
N GLU A 53 -16.77 10.46 -0.88
CA GLU A 53 -15.83 11.51 -0.46
C GLU A 53 -15.38 11.37 1.00
N LYS A 54 -16.18 10.72 1.85
CA LYS A 54 -15.80 10.37 3.22
C LYS A 54 -14.73 9.26 3.20
N THR A 55 -14.90 8.25 2.36
CA THR A 55 -13.92 7.17 2.15
C THR A 55 -12.60 7.70 1.59
N VAL A 56 -12.64 8.61 0.62
CA VAL A 56 -11.42 9.30 0.11
C VAL A 56 -10.71 10.04 1.25
N ARG A 57 -11.43 10.84 2.04
CA ARG A 57 -10.83 11.55 3.19
C ARG A 57 -10.21 10.59 4.21
N ASN A 58 -10.85 9.47 4.51
CA ASN A 58 -10.29 8.45 5.41
C ASN A 58 -8.98 7.88 4.85
N HIS A 59 -8.94 7.52 3.56
CA HIS A 59 -7.69 7.07 2.91
C HIS A 59 -6.61 8.16 2.95
N LEU A 60 -6.96 9.43 2.73
CA LEU A 60 -6.00 10.53 2.82
C LEU A 60 -5.45 10.72 4.22
N VAL A 61 -6.26 10.60 5.27
CA VAL A 61 -5.77 10.64 6.67
C VAL A 61 -4.77 9.50 6.91
N SER A 62 -5.07 8.28 6.47
CA SER A 62 -4.14 7.15 6.59
C SER A 62 -2.86 7.33 5.76
N VAL A 63 -2.96 7.88 4.54
CA VAL A 63 -1.79 8.25 3.72
C VAL A 63 -0.94 9.30 4.42
N TYR A 64 -1.55 10.36 4.97
CA TYR A 64 -0.83 11.44 5.61
C TYR A 64 -0.11 10.96 6.88
N ASP A 65 -0.74 10.13 7.70
CA ASP A 65 -0.09 9.54 8.88
C ASP A 65 1.07 8.61 8.50
N LYS A 66 0.88 7.73 7.51
CA LYS A 66 1.91 6.80 7.01
C LYS A 66 3.10 7.50 6.38
N LEU A 67 2.87 8.58 5.62
CA LEU A 67 3.94 9.38 5.01
C LEU A 67 4.52 10.43 5.98
N ARG A 68 3.90 10.67 7.14
CA ARG A 68 4.14 11.84 8.00
C ARG A 68 3.94 13.19 7.27
N ALA A 69 3.03 13.21 6.31
CA ALA A 69 2.67 14.40 5.56
C ALA A 69 1.71 15.30 6.35
N THR A 70 1.93 16.60 6.28
CA THR A 70 1.10 17.61 6.99
C THR A 70 0.02 18.24 6.11
N ASN A 71 0.14 18.15 4.78
CA ASN A 71 -0.82 18.68 3.83
C ASN A 71 -0.73 17.94 2.48
N ARG A 72 -1.67 18.24 1.58
CA ARG A 72 -1.78 17.65 0.22
C ARG A 72 -0.45 17.71 -0.55
N THR A 73 0.15 18.90 -0.63
CA THR A 73 1.40 19.13 -1.39
C THR A 73 2.57 18.37 -0.77
N HIS A 74 2.67 18.37 0.56
CA HIS A 74 3.70 17.64 1.29
C HIS A 74 3.58 16.12 1.06
N ALA A 75 2.36 15.57 1.00
CA ALA A 75 2.14 14.15 0.67
C ALA A 75 2.61 13.80 -0.74
N VAL A 76 2.33 14.65 -1.74
CA VAL A 76 2.82 14.46 -3.12
C VAL A 76 4.35 14.56 -3.18
N MET A 77 4.95 15.58 -2.56
CA MET A 77 6.41 15.72 -2.53
C MET A 77 7.11 14.54 -1.84
N LEU A 78 6.56 14.05 -0.73
CA LEU A 78 7.07 12.86 -0.04
C LEU A 78 6.93 11.61 -0.90
N ALA A 79 5.81 11.44 -1.61
CA ALA A 79 5.61 10.32 -2.52
C ALA A 79 6.62 10.30 -3.68
N ILE A 80 6.89 11.45 -4.30
CA ILE A 80 7.95 11.61 -5.30
C ILE A 80 9.32 11.26 -4.69
N ARG A 81 9.64 11.82 -3.51
CA ARG A 81 10.92 11.60 -2.82
C ARG A 81 11.14 10.14 -2.40
N LEU A 82 10.07 9.40 -2.10
CA LEU A 82 10.07 7.98 -1.76
C LEU A 82 10.02 7.06 -2.99
N GLY A 83 10.01 7.61 -4.21
CA GLY A 83 9.94 6.84 -5.45
C GLY A 83 8.60 6.13 -5.67
N LEU A 84 7.52 6.59 -5.03
CA LEU A 84 6.20 6.01 -5.21
C LEU A 84 5.67 6.33 -6.62
N GLN A 85 5.12 5.33 -7.30
CA GLN A 85 4.56 5.49 -8.65
C GLN A 85 3.20 6.21 -8.61
N ILE A 86 3.26 7.54 -8.45
CA ILE A 86 2.11 8.45 -8.40
C ILE A 86 2.00 9.34 -9.65
N SER A 87 2.74 9.00 -10.71
CA SER A 87 2.70 9.63 -12.04
C SER A 87 1.97 8.76 -13.06
#